data_AF-A0A177ZRB2-F1
#
_entry.id   AF-A0A177ZRB2-F1
#
_cell.length_a   1.000
_cell.length_b   1.000
_cell.length_c   1.000
_cell.angle_alpha   90.00
_cell.angle_beta   90.00
_cell.angle_gamma   90.00
#
_symmetry.space_group_name_H-M   'P 1'
#
loop_
_entity.id
_entity.type
_entity.pdbx_description
1 polymer ?
#
loop_
_entity_poly.entity_id
_entity_poly.type
_entity_poly.pdbx_seq_one_letter_code
_entity_poly.pdbx_strand_id
1 'polypeptide(L)'
;MKLETLQKALALSSANTTDEFVDEVLTVYIEQKEAEAAKRGNAPVHYRTAWGRTKEFKAEGFSEDGRTIHIKEGSDFASEETPSLTPGYRDFRRELIEDGVVKKINDEKYVFDKDYTFLSFSTAASVIRGVVLNGTRSFKKMTD
;
A
#
# COMPACT_ATOMS: atom_id res chain seq x y z
N MET A 1 17.80 3.45 -20.04
CA MET A 1 17.69 2.78 -21.35
C MET A 1 19.10 2.61 -21.92
N LYS A 2 19.46 1.45 -22.47
CA LYS A 2 20.83 1.19 -23.00
C LYS A 2 20.98 1.81 -24.40
N LEU A 3 22.14 2.38 -24.73
CA LEU A 3 22.42 3.06 -26.01
C LEU A 3 22.17 2.17 -27.24
N GLU A 4 22.52 0.89 -27.16
CA GLU A 4 22.27 -0.08 -28.23
C GLU A 4 20.79 -0.32 -28.51
N THR A 5 19.94 -0.19 -27.49
CA THR A 5 18.48 -0.33 -27.63
C THR A 5 17.89 0.86 -28.37
N LEU A 6 18.39 2.06 -28.08
CA LEU A 6 18.00 3.30 -28.78
C LEU A 6 18.41 3.26 -30.26
N GLN A 7 19.60 2.75 -30.57
CA GLN A 7 20.07 2.63 -31.95
C GLN A 7 19.21 1.65 -32.77
N LYS A 8 18.77 0.55 -32.16
CA LYS A 8 17.83 -0.39 -32.80
C LYS A 8 16.45 0.22 -33.00
N ALA A 9 15.95 0.98 -32.01
CA ALA A 9 14.68 1.68 -32.13
C ALA A 9 14.72 2.73 -33.26
N LEU A 10 15.82 3.49 -33.37
CA LEU A 10 16.01 4.46 -34.45
C LEU A 10 16.03 3.81 -35.84
N ALA A 11 16.62 2.60 -35.96
CA ALA A 11 16.65 1.86 -37.22
C ALA A 11 15.28 1.26 -37.63
N LEU A 12 14.33 1.17 -36.69
CA LEU A 12 12.99 0.61 -36.90
C LEU A 12 11.89 1.69 -36.93
N SER A 13 12.21 2.89 -36.46
CA SER A 13 11.28 4.02 -36.39
C SER A 13 10.98 4.57 -37.78
N SER A 14 9.75 5.05 -37.96
CA SER A 14 9.29 5.74 -39.18
C SER A 14 9.35 7.28 -39.04
N ALA A 15 9.81 7.78 -37.89
CA ALA A 15 9.90 9.19 -37.60
C ALA A 15 10.91 9.89 -38.50
N ASN A 16 10.53 11.06 -39.01
CA ASN A 16 11.38 11.88 -39.87
C ASN A 16 12.10 12.97 -39.07
N THR A 17 11.64 13.23 -37.85
CA THR A 17 12.23 14.21 -36.93
C THR A 17 12.58 13.58 -35.58
N THR A 18 13.48 14.25 -34.85
CA THR A 18 13.86 13.80 -33.50
C THR A 18 12.69 13.85 -32.54
N ASP A 19 11.80 14.84 -32.65
CA ASP A 19 10.65 14.99 -31.76
C ASP A 19 9.63 13.86 -31.98
N GLU A 20 9.34 13.51 -33.24
CA GLU A 20 8.51 12.36 -33.59
C GLU A 20 9.10 11.04 -33.06
N PHE A 21 10.42 10.87 -33.16
CA PHE A 21 11.10 9.68 -32.65
C PHE A 21 11.02 9.59 -31.12
N VAL A 22 11.19 10.73 -30.43
CA VAL A 22 11.08 10.79 -28.96
C VAL A 22 9.66 10.47 -28.51
N ASP A 23 8.65 10.98 -29.20
CA ASP A 23 7.23 10.70 -28.90
C ASP A 23 6.88 9.22 -29.13
N GLU A 24 7.34 8.63 -30.23
CA GLU A 24 7.17 7.21 -30.54
C GLU A 24 7.82 6.33 -29.45
N VAL A 25 9.07 6.63 -29.06
CA VAL A 25 9.80 5.88 -28.03
C VAL A 25 9.14 6.03 -26.65
N LEU A 26 8.67 7.24 -26.30
CA LEU A 26 7.98 7.49 -25.03
C LEU A 26 6.65 6.75 -24.96
N THR A 27 5.88 6.75 -26.05
CA THR A 27 4.61 6.03 -26.15
C THR A 27 4.82 4.53 -25.92
N VAL A 28 5.75 3.91 -26.65
CA VAL A 28 6.07 2.48 -26.48
C VAL A 28 6.57 2.19 -25.06
N TYR A 29 7.37 3.08 -24.47
CA TYR A 29 7.87 2.90 -23.11
C TYR A 29 6.73 2.94 -22.07
N ILE A 30 5.80 3.89 -22.21
CA ILE A 30 4.64 4.01 -21.34
C ILE A 30 3.73 2.80 -21.50
N GLU A 31 3.40 2.39 -22.73
CA GLU A 31 2.60 1.20 -23.00
C GLU A 31 3.25 -0.07 -22.43
N GLN A 32 4.57 -0.20 -22.53
CA GLN A 32 5.30 -1.31 -21.89
C GLN A 32 5.17 -1.26 -20.37
N LYS A 33 5.27 -0.09 -19.75
CA LYS A 33 5.13 0.07 -18.30
C LYS A 33 3.71 -0.23 -17.83
N GLU A 34 2.71 0.21 -18.58
CA GLU A 34 1.31 -0.09 -18.32
C GLU A 34 1.00 -1.58 -18.52
N ALA A 35 1.52 -2.20 -19.57
CA ALA A 35 1.38 -3.64 -19.81
C ALA A 35 2.11 -4.48 -18.74
N GLU A 36 3.29 -4.06 -18.28
CA GLU A 36 4.00 -4.67 -17.15
C GLU A 36 3.22 -4.52 -15.84
N ALA A 37 2.59 -3.36 -15.61
CA ALA A 37 1.73 -3.14 -14.45
C ALA A 37 0.46 -4.01 -14.52
N ALA A 38 -0.19 -4.09 -15.68
CA ALA A 38 -1.36 -4.93 -15.92
C ALA A 38 -1.04 -6.43 -15.78
N LYS A 39 0.11 -6.90 -16.27
CA LYS A 39 0.58 -8.28 -16.10
C LYS A 39 0.97 -8.62 -14.66
N ARG A 40 1.31 -7.62 -13.85
CA ARG A 40 1.53 -7.76 -12.40
C ARG A 40 0.24 -7.69 -11.59
N GLY A 41 -0.91 -7.42 -12.21
CA GLY A 41 -2.23 -7.49 -11.59
C GLY A 41 -2.54 -8.92 -11.18
N ASN A 42 -1.91 -9.37 -10.10
CA ASN A 42 -2.25 -10.61 -9.44
C ASN A 42 -3.62 -10.39 -8.79
N ALA A 43 -4.44 -11.43 -8.72
CA ALA A 43 -5.73 -11.34 -8.02
C ALA A 43 -5.47 -10.76 -6.61
N PRO A 44 -6.29 -9.81 -6.14
CA PRO A 44 -6.06 -9.14 -4.87
C PRO A 44 -5.96 -10.19 -3.76
N VAL A 45 -4.80 -10.23 -3.11
CA VAL A 45 -4.55 -11.18 -2.04
C VAL A 45 -5.11 -10.57 -0.76
N HIS A 46 -5.99 -11.30 -0.08
CA HIS A 46 -6.59 -10.86 1.17
C HIS A 46 -5.66 -11.13 2.36
N TYR A 47 -5.63 -10.21 3.30
CA TYR A 47 -4.82 -10.29 4.50
C TYR A 47 -5.63 -9.97 5.76
N ARG A 48 -5.28 -10.64 6.85
CA ARG A 48 -5.80 -10.39 8.19
C ARG A 48 -4.67 -10.10 9.16
N THR A 49 -4.88 -9.16 10.07
CA THR A 49 -4.14 -9.10 11.33
C THR A 49 -5.11 -9.13 12.50
N ALA A 50 -4.74 -9.80 13.58
CA ALA A 50 -5.54 -9.90 14.80
C ALA A 50 -4.62 -9.77 16.02
N TRP A 51 -5.09 -9.11 17.08
CA TRP A 51 -4.33 -8.86 18.30
C TRP A 51 -5.23 -8.67 19.52
N GLY A 52 -4.59 -8.59 20.70
CA GLY A 52 -5.28 -8.44 21.99
C GLY A 52 -5.34 -9.76 22.76
N ARG A 53 -5.15 -9.69 24.07
CA ARG A 53 -5.13 -10.88 24.96
C ARG A 53 -6.51 -11.17 25.55
N THR A 54 -7.17 -10.14 26.05
CA THR A 54 -8.49 -10.24 26.69
C THR A 54 -9.63 -10.06 25.70
N LYS A 55 -9.45 -9.15 24.74
CA LYS A 55 -10.39 -8.83 23.67
C LYS A 55 -9.66 -8.92 22.34
N GLU A 56 -10.20 -9.68 21.40
CA GLU A 56 -9.63 -9.77 20.05
C GLU A 56 -10.04 -8.53 19.24
N PHE A 57 -9.04 -7.86 18.70
CA PHE A 57 -9.17 -6.82 17.69
C PHE A 57 -8.65 -7.38 16.37
N LYS A 58 -9.24 -6.96 15.26
CA LYS A 58 -8.84 -7.41 13.93
C LYS A 58 -8.92 -6.30 12.89
N ALA A 59 -7.98 -6.34 11.95
CA ALA A 59 -8.01 -5.50 10.75
C ALA A 59 -7.85 -6.38 9.52
N GLU A 60 -8.63 -6.07 8.49
CA GLU A 60 -8.73 -6.84 7.26
C GLU A 60 -8.45 -5.93 6.07
N GLY A 61 -7.81 -6.49 5.06
CA GLY A 61 -7.41 -5.72 3.89
C GLY A 61 -7.01 -6.60 2.72
N PHE A 62 -6.62 -5.96 1.63
CA PHE A 62 -6.12 -6.64 0.45
C PHE A 62 -4.92 -5.90 -0.15
N SER A 63 -4.14 -6.61 -0.96
CA SER A 63 -3.01 -6.06 -1.68
C SER A 63 -2.97 -6.63 -3.10
N GLU A 64 -2.77 -5.76 -4.07
CA GLU A 64 -2.65 -6.11 -5.49
C GLU A 64 -1.18 -6.31 -5.89
N ASP A 65 -0.28 -5.49 -5.34
CA ASP A 65 1.14 -5.46 -5.69
C ASP A 65 2.06 -6.15 -4.65
N GLY A 66 1.49 -6.60 -3.53
CA GLY A 66 2.23 -7.19 -2.41
C GLY A 66 3.10 -6.20 -1.62
N ARG A 67 3.03 -4.91 -1.94
CA ARG A 67 3.82 -3.84 -1.33
C ARG A 67 2.93 -2.92 -0.51
N THR A 68 1.85 -2.43 -1.12
CA THR A 68 0.83 -1.60 -0.47
C THR A 68 -0.27 -2.48 0.13
N ILE A 69 -1.00 -1.96 1.11
CA ILE A 69 -2.15 -2.68 1.68
C ILE A 69 -3.33 -1.72 1.86
N HIS A 70 -4.48 -2.13 1.33
CA HIS A 70 -5.76 -1.46 1.47
C HIS A 70 -6.47 -2.04 2.68
N ILE A 71 -6.68 -1.24 3.73
CA ILE A 71 -7.40 -1.63 4.94
C ILE A 71 -8.86 -1.24 4.77
N LYS A 72 -9.75 -2.20 5.04
CA LYS A 72 -11.20 -2.02 4.88
C LYS A 72 -11.79 -1.18 6.02
N GLU A 73 -12.79 -0.38 5.69
CA GLU A 73 -13.71 0.25 6.64
C GLU A 73 -14.22 -0.78 7.67
N GLY A 74 -14.36 -0.32 8.92
CA GLY A 74 -14.81 -1.17 10.03
C GLY A 74 -13.71 -2.03 10.64
N SER A 75 -12.51 -2.07 10.05
CA SER A 75 -11.33 -2.67 10.69
C SER A 75 -11.03 -1.98 12.02
N ASP A 76 -10.63 -2.77 13.03
CA ASP A 76 -10.26 -2.22 14.33
C ASP A 76 -8.94 -1.42 14.24
N PHE A 77 -8.80 -0.47 15.14
CA PHE A 77 -7.61 0.34 15.36
C PHE A 77 -7.34 0.41 16.86
N ALA A 78 -6.09 0.22 17.28
CA ALA A 78 -5.75 0.23 18.69
C ALA A 78 -5.96 1.63 19.28
N SER A 79 -6.67 1.70 20.41
CA SER A 79 -6.85 2.94 21.19
C SER A 79 -5.54 3.41 21.80
N GLU A 80 -4.71 2.47 22.26
CA GLU A 80 -3.45 2.74 22.93
C GLU A 80 -2.24 2.54 22.01
N GLU A 81 -1.17 3.24 22.33
CA GLU A 81 0.14 3.07 21.70
C GLU A 81 1.22 2.81 22.75
N THR A 82 2.20 1.97 22.42
CA THR A 82 3.30 1.63 23.33
C THR A 82 4.35 2.74 23.34
N PRO A 83 5.11 2.92 24.45
CA PRO A 83 6.23 3.87 24.50
C PRO A 83 7.30 3.62 23.42
N SER A 84 7.42 2.37 22.94
CA SER A 84 8.35 1.98 21.89
C SER A 84 7.95 2.43 20.48
N LEU A 85 6.73 2.94 20.28
CA LEU A 85 6.30 3.45 18.98
C LEU A 85 7.08 4.73 18.62
N THR A 86 7.63 4.76 17.41
CA THR A 86 8.43 5.89 16.92
C THR A 86 7.55 7.14 16.76
N PRO A 87 8.12 8.36 16.97
CA PRO A 87 7.36 9.60 16.88
C PRO A 87 6.58 9.75 15.58
N GLY A 88 7.21 9.45 14.43
CA GLY A 88 6.53 9.54 13.13
C GLY A 88 5.31 8.63 12.99
N TYR A 89 5.27 7.47 13.64
CA TYR A 89 4.06 6.64 13.64
C TYR A 89 3.00 7.15 14.60
N ARG A 90 3.37 7.84 15.68
CA ARG A 90 2.40 8.51 16.58
C ARG A 90 1.74 9.68 15.87
N ASP A 91 2.54 10.51 15.20
CA ASP A 91 2.06 11.63 14.42
C ASP A 91 1.12 11.13 13.32
N PHE A 92 1.50 10.08 12.60
CA PHE A 92 0.64 9.49 11.58
C PHE A 92 -0.67 8.89 12.16
N ARG A 93 -0.63 8.26 13.34
CA ARG A 93 -1.85 7.80 14.03
C ARG A 93 -2.78 8.97 14.37
N ARG A 94 -2.22 10.10 14.83
CA ARG A 94 -2.98 11.31 15.15
C ARG A 94 -3.60 11.90 13.87
N GLU A 95 -2.84 12.02 12.80
CA GLU A 95 -3.33 12.49 11.49
C GLU A 95 -4.52 11.65 11.01
N LEU A 96 -4.45 10.31 11.07
CA LEU A 96 -5.56 9.44 10.66
C LEU A 96 -6.84 9.67 11.48
N ILE A 97 -6.71 10.03 12.75
CA ILE A 97 -7.85 10.34 13.62
C ILE A 97 -8.39 11.74 13.31
N GLU A 98 -7.51 12.72 13.15
CA GLU A 98 -7.87 14.12 12.82
C GLU A 98 -8.53 14.23 11.44
N ASP A 99 -8.07 13.47 10.45
CA ASP A 99 -8.60 13.42 9.08
C ASP A 99 -9.89 12.60 8.95
N GLY A 100 -10.40 12.06 10.06
CA GLY A 100 -11.59 11.21 10.08
C GLY A 100 -11.43 9.92 9.30
N VAL A 101 -10.21 9.42 9.11
CA VAL A 101 -9.96 8.06 8.59
C VAL A 101 -10.28 7.04 9.67
N VAL A 102 -9.95 7.36 10.91
CA VAL A 102 -10.22 6.53 12.08
C VAL A 102 -11.16 7.28 13.01
N LYS A 103 -12.26 6.63 13.40
CA LYS A 103 -13.21 7.18 14.39
C LYS A 103 -13.08 6.45 15.72
N LYS A 104 -13.20 7.22 16.80
CA LYS A 104 -13.40 6.70 18.16
C LYS A 104 -14.86 6.28 18.32
N ILE A 105 -15.11 4.99 18.58
CA ILE A 105 -16.45 4.46 18.87
C ILE A 105 -16.76 4.57 20.37
N ASN A 106 -15.77 4.25 21.21
CA ASN A 106 -15.81 4.42 22.65
C ASN A 106 -14.37 4.52 23.19
N ASP A 107 -14.19 4.58 24.51
CA ASP A 107 -12.86 4.75 25.13
C ASP A 107 -11.86 3.63 24.81
N GLU A 108 -12.35 2.44 24.43
CA GLU A 108 -11.51 1.26 24.19
C GLU A 108 -11.50 0.83 22.71
N LYS A 109 -12.27 1.48 21.84
CA LYS A 109 -12.46 1.02 20.46
C LYS A 109 -12.39 2.16 19.47
N TYR A 110 -11.40 2.07 18.59
CA TYR A 110 -11.26 2.89 17.40
C TYR A 110 -11.43 1.98 16.19
N VAL A 111 -12.03 2.50 15.13
CA VAL A 111 -12.24 1.76 13.88
C VAL A 111 -11.96 2.66 12.68
N PHE A 112 -11.56 2.06 11.56
CA PHE A 112 -11.53 2.75 10.29
C PHE A 112 -12.96 3.15 9.89
N ASP A 113 -13.18 4.44 9.62
CA ASP A 113 -14.45 5.00 9.15
C ASP A 113 -14.57 4.95 7.63
N LYS A 114 -13.44 4.82 6.93
CA LYS A 114 -13.34 4.64 5.48
C LYS A 114 -12.14 3.76 5.15
N ASP A 115 -12.14 3.20 3.95
CA ASP A 115 -10.99 2.47 3.43
C ASP A 115 -9.74 3.35 3.42
N TYR A 116 -8.59 2.76 3.76
CA TYR A 116 -7.32 3.49 3.76
C TYR A 116 -6.16 2.65 3.23
N THR A 117 -5.34 3.25 2.38
CA THR A 117 -4.20 2.60 1.75
C THR A 117 -2.90 2.97 2.46
N PHE A 118 -2.21 1.97 3.00
CA PHE A 118 -0.86 2.13 3.51
C PHE A 118 0.18 1.78 2.45
N LEU A 119 1.25 2.58 2.39
CA LEU A 119 2.37 2.35 1.47
C LEU A 119 3.21 1.10 1.79
N SER A 120 3.04 0.53 2.99
CA SER A 120 3.65 -0.74 3.36
C SER A 120 2.89 -1.49 4.45
N PHE A 121 2.99 -2.82 4.44
CA PHE A 121 2.48 -3.69 5.49
C PHE A 121 3.05 -3.37 6.88
N SER A 122 4.32 -2.98 6.98
CA SER A 122 4.98 -2.69 8.26
C SER A 122 4.47 -1.38 8.85
N THR A 123 4.26 -0.38 8.00
CA THR A 123 3.61 0.88 8.38
C THR A 123 2.20 0.60 8.87
N ALA A 124 1.39 -0.14 8.09
CA ALA A 124 0.03 -0.51 8.47
C ALA A 124 -0.01 -1.23 9.82
N ALA A 125 0.80 -2.29 9.99
CA ALA A 125 0.81 -3.07 11.21
C ALA A 125 1.18 -2.23 12.43
N SER A 126 2.18 -1.35 12.29
CA SER A 126 2.66 -0.53 13.41
C SER A 126 1.67 0.58 13.78
N VAL A 127 1.11 1.24 12.77
CA VAL A 127 0.14 2.33 12.92
C VAL A 127 -1.18 1.80 13.46
N ILE A 128 -1.71 0.70 12.94
CA ILE A 128 -2.99 0.13 13.39
C ILE A 128 -2.90 -0.37 14.83
N ARG A 129 -1.81 -1.07 15.18
CA ARG A 129 -1.68 -1.73 16.49
C ARG A 129 -1.01 -0.87 17.56
N GLY A 130 -0.50 0.32 17.20
CA GLY A 130 0.17 1.23 18.13
C GLY A 130 1.50 0.70 18.68
N VAL A 131 2.17 -0.22 18.00
CA VAL A 131 3.46 -0.81 18.43
C VAL A 131 4.33 -1.12 17.22
N VAL A 132 5.66 -0.97 17.33
CA VAL A 132 6.57 -1.28 16.22
C VAL A 132 6.50 -2.76 15.86
N LEU A 133 6.09 -3.05 14.63
CA LEU A 133 5.90 -4.42 14.15
C LEU A 133 6.50 -4.62 12.76
N ASN A 134 6.91 -5.86 12.51
CA ASN A 134 7.23 -6.32 11.17
C ASN A 134 5.92 -6.70 10.46
N GLY A 135 5.57 -5.97 9.40
CA GLY A 135 4.31 -6.12 8.67
C GLY A 135 4.11 -7.49 8.06
N THR A 136 5.18 -8.07 7.50
CA THR A 136 5.16 -9.38 6.84
C THR A 136 4.83 -10.53 7.80
N ARG A 137 5.12 -10.35 9.10
CA ARG A 137 4.74 -11.32 10.15
C ARG A 137 3.38 -11.02 10.78
N SER A 138 2.91 -9.78 10.68
CA SER A 138 1.72 -9.32 11.38
C SER A 138 0.45 -9.51 10.56
N PHE A 139 0.54 -9.36 9.23
CA PHE A 139 -0.54 -9.65 8.30
C PHE A 139 -0.37 -11.06 7.72
N LYS A 140 -1.35 -11.92 8.00
CA LYS A 140 -1.42 -13.27 7.45
C LYS A 140 -2.26 -13.23 6.18
N LYS A 141 -1.79 -13.87 5.11
CA LYS A 141 -2.61 -14.15 3.94
C LYS A 141 -3.81 -14.98 4.37
N MET A 142 -5.00 -14.57 3.96
CA MET A 142 -6.18 -15.41 4.05
C MET A 142 -6.12 -16.39 2.87
N THR A 143 -6.11 -17.67 3.17
CA THR A 143 -6.38 -18.70 2.16
C THR A 143 -7.90 -18.89 2.18
N ASP A 144 -8.56 -18.63 1.05
CA ASP A 144 -9.93 -19.11 0.81
C ASP A 144 -9.98 -20.65 0.85
#